data_AF-A0ABC9VQE0-F1
#
_entry.id   AF-A0ABC9VQE0-F1
#
_cell.length_a   1.000
_cell.length_b   1.000
_cell.length_c   1.000
_cell.angle_alpha   90.00
_cell.angle_beta   90.00
_cell.angle_gamma   90.00
#
_symmetry.space_group_name_H-M   'P 1'
#
loop_
_entity.id
_entity.type
_entity.pdbx_description
1 polymer ?
#
loop_
_entity_poly.entity_id
_entity_poly.type
_entity_poly.pdbx_seq_one_letter_code
_entity_poly.pdbx_strand_id
1 'polypeptide(L)'
;MVLFLFHILGYYYEIPSIGAIRINTQEYLDVLGRPMVLAGEKAKQVQWTNVYLDALELGLVITGTLPVFNLTKEQNGKINQLILGVMGVDVSLEDIKKLTPRFTLCPNGYYFAIDPNGYVLLHPNLQPKNPKSQEPVTLDFLDAELENDIKVEIRKKMIDGESGEKTFETLVKSQDERYIDKGNRTYTWTAVNGTDYSLALVLPSYSFYYIKAKIEEPITQARYTETLKLDHFDEAGYTFIAPSDGVVAQFVVTDGGITRVFPKRAGEDWLENAETYEVSFYKRSLDNDNYIFTAPYYNKSGANSYETGIMVSKAVEITINGKLLKPAVVGIKIDATSWMENFTKTTIKSLCNSEICGCERNSMHVDCVILDDGGFLLMSNRDEYTQQIGRFFGEIDPGLMRNLINMSLYAFNKSYDYQSVCDPEEEPKQGAGLRSAYVPTITDILHLGWWASAAAWSILQQLFLSLTFPRFLEAADMEDDDFGAALPKTSCITEQTQYFFENDDKSFGGIVDCINCSRLYHAEKISNTNLVFIISDSQLLCRSCDPKPLMQAEKPDEGPNPCEMVKQPRYRKGPDVCFDEAKQEDSADCGGVSGLSPSLWSMVGIQLVLLWLLSGSRHGQL
;
A
#
# COMPACT_ATOMS: atom_id res chain seq x y z
N MET A 1 -5.76 51.58 31.15
CA MET A 1 -5.84 50.13 30.90
C MET A 1 -4.44 49.69 30.52
N VAL A 2 -3.73 49.03 31.44
CA VAL A 2 -2.34 48.60 31.24
C VAL A 2 -2.39 47.38 30.33
N LEU A 3 -2.01 47.54 29.05
CA LEU A 3 -1.72 46.40 28.19
C LEU A 3 -0.44 45.76 28.73
N PHE A 4 -0.56 44.59 29.35
CA PHE A 4 0.56 43.65 29.42
C PHE A 4 0.87 43.22 27.98
N LEU A 5 1.79 43.94 27.34
CA LEU A 5 2.46 43.48 26.12
C LEU A 5 3.34 42.29 26.52
N PHE A 6 2.79 41.08 26.43
CA PHE A 6 3.63 39.91 26.25
C PHE A 6 4.48 40.15 24.99
N HIS A 7 5.81 40.16 25.14
CA HIS A 7 6.72 40.16 23.99
C HIS A 7 6.57 38.80 23.29
N ILE A 8 5.64 38.72 22.34
CA ILE A 8 5.53 37.60 21.42
C ILE A 8 6.39 37.99 20.21
N LEU A 9 7.51 37.31 20.04
CA LEU A 9 8.37 37.47 18.86
C LEU A 9 7.71 36.68 17.72
N GLY A 10 7.05 37.38 16.81
CA GLY A 10 6.27 36.77 15.74
C GLY A 10 6.03 37.73 14.58
N TYR A 11 5.24 37.30 13.60
CA TYR A 11 4.99 38.06 12.38
C TYR A 11 3.50 38.17 12.09
N TYR A 12 3.09 39.25 11.42
CA TYR A 12 1.69 39.51 11.06
C TYR A 12 1.49 39.28 9.57
N TYR A 13 0.44 38.52 9.21
CA TYR A 13 0.04 38.24 7.84
C TYR A 13 -1.44 38.56 7.64
N GLU A 14 -1.78 39.29 6.57
CA GLU A 14 -3.17 39.58 6.19
C GLU A 14 -3.59 38.66 5.03
N ILE A 15 -4.72 37.97 5.14
CA ILE A 15 -5.23 37.07 4.10
C ILE A 15 -6.53 37.65 3.50
N PRO A 16 -6.44 38.48 2.44
CA PRO A 16 -7.61 39.13 1.85
C PRO A 16 -8.36 38.25 0.83
N SER A 17 -7.75 37.15 0.35
CA SER A 17 -8.33 36.30 -0.70
C SER A 17 -7.84 34.85 -0.62
N ILE A 18 -8.54 33.93 -1.32
CA ILE A 18 -8.12 32.51 -1.41
C ILE A 18 -6.73 32.36 -2.04
N GLY A 19 -6.40 33.20 -3.03
CA GLY A 19 -5.08 33.18 -3.66
C GLY A 19 -3.94 33.59 -2.71
N ALA A 20 -4.25 34.42 -1.70
CA ALA A 20 -3.28 34.84 -0.69
C ALA A 20 -3.01 33.76 0.38
N ILE A 21 -3.91 32.77 0.54
CA ILE A 21 -3.74 31.71 1.54
C ILE A 21 -2.43 30.96 1.31
N ARG A 22 -2.20 30.47 0.09
CA ARG A 22 -1.04 29.60 -0.23
C ARG A 22 0.31 30.26 0.08
N ILE A 23 0.43 31.56 -0.12
CA ILE A 23 1.68 32.31 0.08
C ILE A 23 1.86 32.59 1.57
N ASN A 24 0.85 33.20 2.20
CA ASN A 24 0.95 33.67 3.58
C ASN A 24 1.02 32.54 4.61
N THR A 25 0.46 31.36 4.32
CA THR A 25 0.56 30.20 5.23
C THR A 25 1.91 29.50 5.16
N GLN A 26 2.80 29.85 4.23
CA GLN A 26 4.13 29.27 4.07
C GLN A 26 5.25 30.21 4.55
N GLU A 27 5.03 31.54 4.48
CA GLU A 27 6.03 32.57 4.81
C GLU A 27 6.50 32.55 6.28
N TYR A 28 5.79 31.92 7.21
CA TYR A 28 6.21 31.85 8.61
C TYR A 28 7.57 31.12 8.79
N LEU A 29 7.97 30.28 7.83
CA LEU A 29 9.26 29.59 7.82
C LEU A 29 10.44 30.57 7.72
N ASP A 30 10.27 31.74 7.12
CA ASP A 30 11.30 32.78 7.05
C ASP A 30 11.65 33.35 8.43
N VAL A 31 10.66 33.37 9.34
CA VAL A 31 10.84 33.80 10.73
C VAL A 31 11.52 32.70 11.52
N LEU A 32 11.05 31.45 11.39
CA LEU A 32 11.65 30.29 12.07
C LEU A 32 13.09 30.01 11.62
N GLY A 33 13.46 30.41 10.40
CA GLY A 33 14.82 30.26 9.87
C GLY A 33 15.86 31.22 10.47
N ARG A 34 15.45 32.30 11.16
CA ARG A 34 16.39 33.34 11.64
C ARG A 34 17.45 32.81 12.61
N PRO A 35 17.12 32.05 13.67
CA PRO A 35 18.12 31.49 14.57
C PRO A 35 19.06 30.50 13.87
N MET A 36 18.55 29.77 12.88
CA MET A 36 19.33 28.81 12.09
C MET A 36 20.40 29.52 11.25
N VAL A 37 20.09 30.66 10.63
CA VAL A 37 21.08 31.47 9.88
C VAL A 37 22.18 31.99 10.82
N LEU A 38 21.81 32.41 12.03
CA LEU A 38 22.75 32.92 13.04
C LEU A 38 23.67 31.82 13.61
N ALA A 39 23.24 30.56 13.61
CA ALA A 39 24.08 29.43 13.99
C ALA A 39 25.22 29.14 12.98
N GLY A 40 25.15 29.73 11.78
CA GLY A 40 26.23 29.71 10.79
C GLY A 40 26.55 28.29 10.31
N GLU A 41 27.83 27.92 10.28
CA GLU A 41 28.26 26.60 9.78
C GLU A 41 27.69 25.41 10.55
N LYS A 42 27.33 25.58 11.83
CA LYS A 42 26.72 24.51 12.63
C LYS A 42 25.36 24.06 12.10
N ALA A 43 24.64 24.97 11.45
CA ALA A 43 23.34 24.70 10.85
C ALA A 43 23.42 24.10 9.44
N LYS A 44 24.62 24.06 8.83
CA LYS A 44 24.82 23.45 7.51
C LYS A 44 25.01 21.95 7.63
N GLN A 45 23.94 21.27 8.02
CA GLN A 45 23.86 19.80 8.08
C GLN A 45 22.97 19.31 6.95
N VAL A 46 23.38 18.24 6.28
CA VAL A 46 22.55 17.61 5.23
C VAL A 46 21.42 16.86 5.93
N GLN A 47 20.19 17.15 5.51
CA GLN A 47 18.99 16.49 6.01
C GLN A 47 18.30 15.77 4.87
N TRP A 48 17.87 14.53 5.12
CA TRP A 48 17.19 13.71 4.13
C TRP A 48 15.68 13.76 4.34
N THR A 49 14.93 13.92 3.26
CA THR A 49 13.46 13.87 3.30
C THR A 49 12.96 12.44 3.48
N ASN A 50 11.68 12.30 3.84
CA ASN A 50 10.96 11.03 3.67
C ASN A 50 10.86 10.67 2.18
N VAL A 51 10.49 9.42 1.89
CA VAL A 51 10.24 8.95 0.53
C VAL A 51 9.03 9.68 -0.05
N TYR A 52 9.14 10.18 -1.27
CA TYR A 52 8.03 10.80 -1.98
C TYR A 52 8.12 10.52 -3.49
N LEU A 53 7.04 10.79 -4.23
CA LEU A 53 7.02 10.67 -5.68
C LEU A 53 7.58 11.93 -6.32
N ASP A 54 8.60 11.78 -7.15
CA ASP A 54 9.22 12.89 -7.85
C ASP A 54 8.22 13.64 -8.75
N ALA A 55 8.32 14.97 -8.75
CA ALA A 55 7.48 15.85 -9.56
C ALA A 55 7.76 15.71 -11.06
N LEU A 56 8.96 15.23 -11.45
CA LEU A 56 9.34 14.94 -12.83
C LEU A 56 9.11 13.46 -13.21
N GLU A 57 8.34 12.73 -12.40
CA GLU A 57 7.96 11.32 -12.63
C GLU A 57 9.15 10.33 -12.65
N LEU A 58 10.27 10.63 -11.98
CA LEU A 58 11.38 9.67 -11.81
C LEU A 58 10.99 8.44 -10.97
N GLY A 59 9.91 8.55 -10.19
CA GLY A 59 9.43 7.51 -9.28
C GLY A 59 9.65 7.89 -7.81
N LEU A 60 9.88 6.89 -6.96
CA LEU A 60 10.14 7.13 -5.54
C LEU A 60 11.57 7.65 -5.33
N VAL A 61 11.70 8.80 -4.66
CA VAL A 61 12.97 9.47 -4.39
C VAL A 61 13.06 9.94 -2.94
N ILE A 62 14.29 10.20 -2.50
CA ILE A 62 14.60 11.01 -1.30
C ILE A 62 15.50 12.17 -1.70
N THR A 63 15.39 13.30 -1.02
CA THR A 63 16.19 14.50 -1.32
C THR A 63 17.09 14.83 -0.14
N GLY A 64 18.38 14.96 -0.40
CA GLY A 64 19.33 15.55 0.52
C GLY A 64 19.27 17.07 0.41
N THR A 65 18.91 17.75 1.49
CA THR A 65 18.69 19.19 1.52
C THR A 65 19.79 19.92 2.31
N LEU A 66 20.14 21.13 1.86
CA LEU A 66 21.06 22.03 2.55
C LEU A 66 20.60 23.49 2.41
N PRO A 67 20.48 24.26 3.51
CA PRO A 67 20.07 25.65 3.44
C PRO A 67 21.21 26.56 2.96
N VAL A 68 20.86 27.57 2.15
CA VAL A 68 21.79 28.58 1.64
C VAL A 68 21.49 29.91 2.33
N PHE A 69 22.49 30.46 3.01
CA PHE A 69 22.34 31.68 3.81
C PHE A 69 22.74 32.94 3.05
N ASN A 70 22.04 34.04 3.30
CA ASN A 70 22.44 35.34 2.80
C ASN A 70 23.54 35.94 3.69
N LEU A 71 24.77 35.97 3.18
CA LEU A 71 25.94 36.45 3.94
C LEU A 71 26.20 37.95 3.76
N THR A 72 25.30 38.68 3.10
CA THR A 72 25.45 40.13 2.94
C THR A 72 25.29 40.83 4.29
N LYS A 73 26.20 41.77 4.58
CA LYS A 73 26.19 42.59 5.80
C LYS A 73 25.53 43.92 5.47
N GLU A 74 24.56 44.33 6.27
CA GLU A 74 23.99 45.67 6.19
C GLU A 74 25.01 46.73 6.62
N GLN A 75 24.76 47.99 6.26
CA GLN A 75 25.63 49.13 6.62
C GLN A 75 25.83 49.28 8.14
N ASN A 76 24.93 48.73 8.96
CA ASN A 76 25.00 48.71 10.42
C ASN A 76 25.79 47.51 11.00
N GLY A 77 26.36 46.63 10.17
CA GLY A 77 27.12 45.45 10.60
C GLY A 77 26.25 44.26 11.02
N LYS A 78 24.91 44.37 10.99
CA LYS A 78 23.97 43.25 11.11
C LYS A 78 24.04 42.37 9.87
N ILE A 79 24.04 41.06 10.06
CA ILE A 79 23.95 40.05 8.99
C ILE A 79 22.47 39.84 8.69
N ASN A 80 22.13 39.72 7.40
CA ASN A 80 20.78 39.36 6.99
C ASN A 80 20.40 37.98 7.57
N GLN A 81 19.26 37.92 8.26
CA GLN A 81 18.83 36.73 9.00
C GLN A 81 17.91 35.81 8.18
N LEU A 82 17.83 36.01 6.88
CA LEU A 82 16.99 35.22 5.97
C LEU A 82 17.83 34.23 5.17
N ILE A 83 17.21 33.10 4.84
CA ILE A 83 17.75 32.13 3.89
C ILE A 83 17.55 32.65 2.46
N LEU A 84 18.49 32.38 1.56
CA LEU A 84 18.31 32.61 0.11
C LEU A 84 17.41 31.53 -0.51
N GLY A 85 17.44 30.33 0.08
CA GLY A 85 16.70 29.16 -0.37
C GLY A 85 17.34 27.87 0.15
N VAL A 86 16.87 26.74 -0.37
CA VAL A 86 17.37 25.40 -0.04
C VAL A 86 17.85 24.74 -1.33
N MET A 87 19.05 24.16 -1.30
CA MET A 87 19.53 23.29 -2.36
C MET A 87 19.16 21.84 -2.04
N GLY A 88 18.65 21.12 -3.03
CA GLY A 88 18.29 19.71 -2.93
C GLY A 88 19.01 18.88 -3.99
N VAL A 89 19.34 17.64 -3.65
CA VAL A 89 19.79 16.62 -4.60
C VAL A 89 19.00 15.33 -4.37
N ASP A 90 18.42 14.81 -5.45
CA ASP A 90 17.57 13.63 -5.38
C ASP A 90 18.38 12.35 -5.55
N VAL A 91 17.98 11.33 -4.79
CA VAL A 91 18.47 9.96 -4.91
C VAL A 91 17.26 9.06 -5.14
N SER A 92 17.26 8.36 -6.27
CA SER A 92 16.22 7.38 -6.58
C SER A 92 16.35 6.14 -5.70
N LEU A 93 15.21 5.61 -5.25
CA LEU A 93 15.18 4.36 -4.50
C LEU A 93 15.70 3.17 -5.35
N GLU A 94 15.64 3.26 -6.68
CA GLU A 94 16.21 2.23 -7.56
C GLU A 94 17.74 2.16 -7.45
N ASP A 95 18.40 3.30 -7.26
CA ASP A 95 19.85 3.34 -7.09
C ASP A 95 20.26 2.77 -5.74
N ILE A 96 19.45 2.97 -4.69
CA ILE A 96 19.63 2.33 -3.39
C ILE A 96 19.40 0.80 -3.49
N LYS A 97 18.40 0.36 -4.26
CA LYS A 97 18.15 -1.07 -4.54
C LYS A 97 19.33 -1.75 -5.22
N LYS A 98 20.05 -1.06 -6.11
CA LYS A 98 21.27 -1.60 -6.74
C LYS A 98 22.41 -1.85 -5.75
N LEU A 99 22.45 -1.11 -4.64
CA LEU A 99 23.43 -1.32 -3.55
C LEU A 99 23.08 -2.50 -2.64
N THR A 100 21.84 -3.02 -2.72
CA THR A 100 21.32 -4.10 -1.88
C THR A 100 20.93 -5.32 -2.72
N PRO A 101 21.91 -6.05 -3.30
CA PRO A 101 21.63 -7.14 -4.22
C PRO A 101 20.91 -8.32 -3.53
N ARG A 102 19.75 -8.70 -4.07
CA ARG A 102 18.92 -9.79 -3.54
C ARG A 102 19.18 -11.17 -4.16
N PHE A 103 19.78 -11.28 -5.34
CA PHE A 103 19.89 -12.56 -6.08
C PHE A 103 20.78 -13.63 -5.44
N THR A 104 21.65 -13.25 -4.52
CA THR A 104 22.43 -14.21 -3.72
C THR A 104 21.67 -14.68 -2.49
N LEU A 105 20.59 -13.98 -2.14
CA LEU A 105 19.67 -14.33 -1.09
C LEU A 105 18.56 -15.16 -1.73
N CYS A 106 18.07 -16.17 -1.01
CA CYS A 106 16.86 -16.88 -1.41
C CYS A 106 15.69 -15.88 -1.58
N PRO A 107 14.61 -16.16 -2.36
CA PRO A 107 13.49 -15.23 -2.53
C PRO A 107 12.77 -14.76 -1.27
N ASN A 108 12.92 -15.52 -0.19
CA ASN A 108 12.38 -15.18 1.13
C ASN A 108 13.28 -14.23 1.93
N GLY A 109 14.51 -13.96 1.47
CA GLY A 109 15.45 -13.02 2.07
C GLY A 109 15.37 -11.64 1.42
N TYR A 110 15.36 -10.59 2.25
CA TYR A 110 15.25 -9.21 1.77
C TYR A 110 15.94 -8.22 2.72
N TYR A 111 16.27 -7.06 2.17
CA TYR A 111 16.72 -5.92 2.95
C TYR A 111 15.55 -4.99 3.24
N PHE A 112 15.58 -4.37 4.41
CA PHE A 112 14.75 -3.22 4.70
C PHE A 112 15.56 -2.13 5.40
N ALA A 113 15.15 -0.88 5.22
CA ALA A 113 15.80 0.25 5.86
C ALA A 113 14.72 1.14 6.50
N ILE A 114 15.01 1.68 7.69
CA ILE A 114 14.10 2.55 8.42
C ILE A 114 14.76 3.88 8.78
N ASP A 115 13.91 4.90 8.90
CA ASP A 115 14.27 6.21 9.44
C ASP A 115 14.14 6.23 10.99
N PRO A 116 14.56 7.30 11.69
CA PRO A 116 14.43 7.40 13.15
C PRO A 116 12.97 7.59 13.63
N ASN A 117 12.02 7.80 12.71
CA ASN A 117 10.58 7.80 13.00
C ASN A 117 9.94 6.40 12.86
N GLY A 118 10.68 5.45 12.28
CA GLY A 118 10.27 4.08 11.96
C GLY A 118 9.62 3.90 10.57
N TYR A 119 9.59 4.92 9.72
CA TYR A 119 9.16 4.80 8.34
C TYR A 119 10.16 4.02 7.51
N VAL A 120 9.66 3.17 6.60
CA VAL A 120 10.49 2.37 5.71
C VAL A 120 10.99 3.19 4.54
N LEU A 121 12.31 3.21 4.36
CA LEU A 121 12.98 3.74 3.17
C LEU A 121 13.04 2.69 2.06
N LEU A 122 13.31 1.45 2.43
CA LEU A 122 13.41 0.30 1.52
C LEU A 122 12.62 -0.85 2.12
N HIS A 123 11.68 -1.42 1.38
CA HIS A 123 10.96 -2.64 1.76
C HIS A 123 10.33 -3.28 0.50
N PRO A 124 10.21 -4.63 0.41
CA PRO A 124 9.52 -5.28 -0.71
C PRO A 124 8.06 -4.85 -0.88
N ASN A 125 7.36 -4.60 0.23
CA ASN A 125 5.97 -4.17 0.23
C ASN A 125 5.78 -2.66 0.02
N LEU A 126 6.85 -1.88 -0.16
CA LEU A 126 6.74 -0.44 -0.43
C LEU A 126 6.43 -0.22 -1.92
N GLN A 127 5.22 0.22 -2.21
CA GLN A 127 4.75 0.49 -3.57
C GLN A 127 4.65 2.00 -3.87
N PRO A 128 4.77 2.43 -5.13
CA PRO A 128 4.49 3.81 -5.50
C PRO A 128 2.99 4.12 -5.33
N LYS A 129 2.67 5.23 -4.65
CA LYS A 129 1.29 5.72 -4.54
C LYS A 129 0.80 6.29 -5.88
N ASN A 130 -0.50 6.62 -5.94
CA ASN A 130 -1.09 7.36 -7.05
C ASN A 130 -0.31 8.65 -7.36
N PRO A 131 0.07 8.90 -8.62
CA PRO A 131 0.97 10.00 -9.02
C PRO A 131 0.41 11.40 -8.79
N LYS A 132 -0.87 11.53 -8.46
CA LYS A 132 -1.54 12.82 -8.25
C LYS A 132 -1.44 13.35 -6.80
N SER A 133 -0.89 12.58 -5.86
CA SER A 133 -0.75 13.02 -4.47
C SER A 133 0.57 13.76 -4.24
N GLN A 134 0.49 14.91 -3.55
CA GLN A 134 1.66 15.66 -3.07
C GLN A 134 2.16 15.14 -1.71
N GLU A 135 1.46 14.17 -1.11
CA GLU A 135 1.84 13.62 0.19
C GLU A 135 3.03 12.66 0.07
N PRO A 136 3.96 12.69 1.04
CA PRO A 136 5.03 11.72 1.09
C PRO A 136 4.50 10.31 1.35
N VAL A 137 5.26 9.31 0.91
CA VAL A 137 4.97 7.89 1.12
C VAL A 137 5.59 7.46 2.46
N THR A 138 4.85 7.69 3.54
CA THR A 138 5.27 7.35 4.92
C THR A 138 4.63 6.05 5.38
N LEU A 139 5.13 4.90 4.90
CA LEU A 139 4.74 3.58 5.39
C LEU A 139 5.62 3.23 6.61
N ASP A 140 5.05 2.80 7.73
CA ASP A 140 5.82 2.33 8.89
C ASP A 140 6.23 0.86 8.70
N PHE A 141 7.33 0.44 9.32
CA PHE A 141 7.75 -0.97 9.33
C PHE A 141 6.69 -1.91 9.91
N LEU A 142 6.00 -1.48 10.98
CA LEU A 142 4.93 -2.28 11.61
C LEU A 142 3.64 -2.34 10.79
N ASP A 143 3.52 -1.50 9.76
CA ASP A 143 2.40 -1.53 8.82
C ASP A 143 2.78 -2.29 7.54
N ALA A 144 4.07 -2.27 7.17
CA ALA A 144 4.60 -3.00 6.03
C ALA A 144 4.66 -4.53 6.26
N GLU A 145 4.78 -4.97 7.51
CA GLU A 145 4.77 -6.37 7.92
C GLU A 145 3.73 -6.63 9.01
N LEU A 146 3.33 -7.90 9.20
CA LEU A 146 2.48 -8.27 10.33
C LEU A 146 3.17 -7.95 11.66
N GLU A 147 2.49 -7.15 12.49
CA GLU A 147 2.97 -6.66 13.79
C GLU A 147 3.18 -7.82 14.80
N ASN A 148 4.26 -7.71 15.57
CA ASN A 148 4.61 -8.64 16.63
C ASN A 148 5.43 -7.88 17.69
N ASP A 149 5.25 -8.18 18.98
CA ASP A 149 5.98 -7.58 20.09
C ASP A 149 7.51 -7.63 19.89
N ILE A 150 8.02 -8.72 19.33
CA ILE A 150 9.46 -8.88 19.02
C ILE A 150 9.89 -7.90 17.91
N LYS A 151 9.04 -7.68 16.90
CA LYS A 151 9.31 -6.72 15.81
C LYS A 151 9.28 -5.28 16.32
N VAL A 152 8.41 -4.97 17.30
CA VAL A 152 8.39 -3.67 17.98
C VAL A 152 9.71 -3.43 18.73
N GLU A 153 10.25 -4.46 19.40
CA GLU A 153 11.56 -4.39 20.06
C GLU A 153 12.70 -4.14 19.05
N ILE A 154 12.70 -4.87 17.93
CA ILE A 154 13.69 -4.71 16.85
C ILE A 154 13.63 -3.30 16.27
N ARG A 155 12.43 -2.82 15.92
CA ARG A 155 12.20 -1.46 15.41
C ARG A 155 12.76 -0.41 16.37
N LYS A 156 12.49 -0.55 17.68
CA LYS A 156 13.01 0.37 18.69
C LYS A 156 14.55 0.38 18.71
N LYS A 157 15.19 -0.79 18.76
CA LYS A 157 16.66 -0.91 18.76
C LYS A 157 17.30 -0.31 17.51
N MET A 158 16.67 -0.50 16.35
CA MET A 158 17.11 0.10 15.09
C MET A 158 16.98 1.63 15.10
N ILE A 159 15.90 2.18 15.65
CA ILE A 159 15.71 3.65 15.79
C ILE A 159 16.77 4.25 16.74
N ASP A 160 17.12 3.52 17.80
CA ASP A 160 18.17 3.95 18.73
C ASP A 160 19.59 3.80 18.15
N GLY A 161 19.74 3.22 16.96
CA GLY A 161 21.01 3.04 16.25
C GLY A 161 21.86 1.88 16.75
N GLU A 162 21.26 0.92 17.46
CA GLU A 162 21.94 -0.28 17.94
C GLU A 162 22.11 -1.32 16.82
N SER A 163 23.21 -2.07 16.83
CA SER A 163 23.39 -3.24 15.97
C SER A 163 22.99 -4.51 16.71
N GLY A 164 22.36 -5.46 16.02
CA GLY A 164 21.90 -6.70 16.65
C GLY A 164 21.45 -7.76 15.68
N GLU A 165 21.18 -8.94 16.24
CA GLU A 165 20.60 -10.08 15.54
C GLU A 165 19.53 -10.72 16.43
N LYS A 166 18.44 -11.17 15.80
CA LYS A 166 17.36 -11.88 16.46
C LYS A 166 16.75 -12.92 15.53
N THR A 167 16.69 -14.17 15.99
CA THR A 167 15.98 -15.26 15.32
C THR A 167 14.71 -15.57 16.10
N PHE A 168 13.57 -15.61 15.41
CA PHE A 168 12.28 -15.96 15.98
C PHE A 168 11.31 -16.45 14.91
N GLU A 169 10.29 -17.20 15.33
CA GLU A 169 9.19 -17.61 14.48
C GLU A 169 8.18 -16.47 14.32
N THR A 170 7.83 -16.15 13.08
CA THR A 170 6.88 -15.09 12.74
C THR A 170 5.95 -15.53 11.63
N LEU A 171 4.78 -14.91 11.60
CA LEU A 171 3.85 -15.00 10.49
C LEU A 171 4.38 -14.16 9.32
N VAL A 172 4.41 -14.77 8.13
CA VAL A 172 4.80 -14.13 6.87
C VAL A 172 3.57 -14.09 5.97
N LYS A 173 3.17 -12.87 5.60
CA LYS A 173 2.09 -12.66 4.64
C LYS A 173 2.59 -13.05 3.25
N SER A 174 1.79 -13.83 2.53
CA SER A 174 2.09 -14.22 1.15
C SER A 174 1.98 -13.04 0.18
N GLN A 175 2.71 -13.11 -0.94
CA GLN A 175 2.73 -12.07 -1.98
C GLN A 175 1.37 -11.83 -2.63
N ASP A 176 0.53 -12.87 -2.71
CA ASP A 176 -0.84 -12.81 -3.22
C ASP A 176 -1.88 -12.47 -2.15
N GLU A 177 -1.43 -12.18 -0.91
CA GLU A 177 -2.26 -11.69 0.20
C GLU A 177 -3.39 -12.63 0.65
N ARG A 178 -3.40 -13.88 0.17
CA ARG A 178 -4.39 -14.91 0.51
C ARG A 178 -3.96 -15.83 1.65
N TYR A 179 -2.66 -15.96 1.87
CA TYR A 179 -2.08 -16.93 2.79
C TYR A 179 -1.16 -16.27 3.81
N ILE A 180 -1.06 -16.90 4.98
CA ILE A 180 -0.05 -16.60 5.99
C ILE A 180 0.68 -17.90 6.30
N ASP A 181 2.00 -17.90 6.18
CA ASP A 181 2.85 -19.02 6.55
C ASP A 181 3.62 -18.69 7.83
N LYS A 182 3.80 -19.70 8.71
CA LYS A 182 4.70 -19.60 9.88
C LYS A 182 6.12 -19.87 9.41
N GLY A 183 7.03 -18.92 9.61
CA GLY A 183 8.42 -19.03 9.19
C GLY A 183 9.39 -18.60 10.27
N ASN A 184 10.48 -19.37 10.44
CA ASN A 184 11.58 -18.97 11.32
C ASN A 184 12.51 -18.00 10.58
N ARG A 185 12.55 -16.75 11.03
CA ARG A 185 13.29 -15.67 10.38
C ARG A 185 14.35 -15.11 11.31
N THR A 186 15.52 -14.84 10.73
CA THR A 186 16.65 -14.18 11.40
C THR A 186 16.74 -12.77 10.86
N TYR A 187 16.54 -11.80 11.75
CA TYR A 187 16.68 -10.38 11.49
C TYR A 187 18.04 -9.93 12.00
N THR A 188 18.85 -9.32 11.13
CA THR A 188 20.14 -8.70 11.50
C THR A 188 20.09 -7.25 11.09
N TRP A 189 20.47 -6.33 11.97
CA TRP A 189 20.39 -4.89 11.70
C TRP A 189 21.60 -4.12 12.20
N THR A 190 21.84 -2.96 11.58
CA THR A 190 22.93 -2.04 11.94
C THR A 190 22.61 -0.62 11.47
N ALA A 191 23.15 0.39 12.16
CA ALA A 191 23.08 1.78 11.73
C ALA A 191 23.92 2.04 10.47
N VAL A 192 23.46 2.93 9.59
CA VAL A 192 24.21 3.40 8.42
C VAL A 192 25.08 4.57 8.84
N ASN A 193 26.40 4.39 8.76
CA ASN A 193 27.33 5.43 9.18
C ASN A 193 27.17 6.72 8.35
N GLY A 194 26.98 7.85 9.04
CA GLY A 194 26.87 9.18 8.44
C GLY A 194 25.45 9.61 8.09
N THR A 195 24.44 8.81 8.40
CA THR A 195 23.02 9.16 8.31
C THR A 195 22.26 8.64 9.53
N ASP A 196 20.99 9.05 9.66
CA ASP A 196 20.10 8.58 10.74
C ASP A 196 19.33 7.30 10.36
N TYR A 197 19.68 6.69 9.23
CA TYR A 197 19.03 5.47 8.76
C TYR A 197 19.64 4.23 9.39
N SER A 198 18.80 3.22 9.64
CA SER A 198 19.22 1.88 10.03
C SER A 198 18.82 0.87 8.97
N LEU A 199 19.74 -0.03 8.62
CA LEU A 199 19.55 -1.06 7.61
C LEU A 199 19.49 -2.43 8.27
N ALA A 200 18.57 -3.26 7.80
CA ALA A 200 18.38 -4.62 8.25
C ALA A 200 18.28 -5.60 7.08
N LEU A 201 18.60 -6.85 7.38
CA LEU A 201 18.55 -7.99 6.50
C LEU A 201 17.74 -9.10 7.19
N VAL A 202 16.74 -9.62 6.49
CA VAL A 202 15.92 -10.74 6.92
C VAL A 202 16.32 -11.97 6.12
N LEU A 203 16.64 -13.06 6.81
CA LEU A 203 16.95 -14.35 6.19
C LEU A 203 16.20 -15.51 6.86
N PRO A 204 15.60 -16.44 6.10
CA PRO A 204 15.21 -17.73 6.66
C PRO A 204 16.44 -18.60 6.99
N SER A 205 16.32 -19.50 7.96
CA SER A 205 17.46 -20.32 8.43
C SER A 205 18.12 -21.19 7.36
N TYR A 206 17.38 -21.59 6.32
CA TYR A 206 17.89 -22.41 5.22
C TYR A 206 18.62 -21.61 4.13
N SER A 207 18.61 -20.26 4.17
CA SER A 207 19.24 -19.42 3.14
C SER A 207 20.61 -18.87 3.52
N PHE A 208 21.26 -19.42 4.55
CA PHE A 208 22.62 -19.01 4.93
C PHE A 208 23.71 -19.44 3.92
N TYR A 209 23.36 -20.34 3.01
CA TYR A 209 24.23 -20.79 1.94
C TYR A 209 23.57 -20.54 0.58
N TYR A 210 24.38 -20.20 -0.42
CA TYR A 210 23.95 -19.99 -1.80
C TYR A 210 24.86 -20.73 -2.76
N ILE A 211 24.36 -20.99 -3.97
CA ILE A 211 25.11 -21.67 -5.02
C ILE A 211 25.78 -20.62 -5.92
N LYS A 212 27.11 -20.65 -5.97
CA LYS A 212 27.87 -19.87 -6.95
C LYS A 212 28.28 -20.78 -8.11
N ALA A 213 27.77 -20.49 -9.31
CA ALA A 213 28.15 -21.23 -10.50
C ALA A 213 29.65 -21.05 -10.79
N LYS A 214 30.39 -22.17 -10.86
CA LYS A 214 31.81 -22.21 -11.23
C LYS A 214 31.99 -23.05 -12.50
N ILE A 215 31.29 -22.64 -13.56
CA ILE A 215 31.36 -23.28 -14.88
C ILE A 215 32.27 -22.42 -15.75
N GLU A 216 33.50 -22.86 -15.98
CA GLU A 216 34.51 -22.11 -16.74
C GLU A 216 34.68 -22.64 -18.17
N GLU A 217 34.20 -23.86 -18.45
CA GLU A 217 34.35 -24.52 -19.75
C GLU A 217 33.39 -23.93 -20.80
N PRO A 218 33.91 -23.41 -21.93
CA PRO A 218 33.09 -22.72 -22.93
C PRO A 218 32.11 -23.68 -23.65
N ILE A 219 32.51 -24.94 -23.85
CA ILE A 219 31.66 -25.96 -24.49
C ILE A 219 30.45 -26.28 -23.60
N THR A 220 30.68 -26.42 -22.30
CA THR A 220 29.64 -26.70 -21.30
C THR A 220 28.66 -25.53 -21.20
N GLN A 221 29.16 -24.29 -21.21
CA GLN A 221 28.31 -23.09 -21.26
C GLN A 221 27.47 -23.03 -22.55
N ALA A 222 28.09 -23.22 -23.72
CA ALA A 222 27.39 -23.19 -25.01
C ALA A 222 26.26 -24.23 -25.09
N ARG A 223 26.54 -25.46 -24.61
CA ARG A 223 25.54 -26.54 -24.57
C ARG A 223 24.32 -26.18 -23.72
N TYR A 224 24.48 -25.47 -22.60
CA TYR A 224 23.36 -25.06 -21.77
C TYR A 224 22.55 -23.90 -22.39
N THR A 225 23.21 -22.97 -23.08
CA THR A 225 22.54 -21.86 -23.77
C THR A 225 21.57 -22.37 -24.86
N GLU A 226 21.91 -23.45 -25.57
CA GLU A 226 21.04 -24.03 -26.58
C GLU A 226 19.73 -24.61 -26.02
N THR A 227 19.70 -24.97 -24.73
CA THR A 227 18.51 -25.56 -24.10
C THR A 227 17.37 -24.57 -23.84
N LEU A 228 17.63 -23.26 -23.95
CA LEU A 228 16.64 -22.21 -23.73
C LEU A 228 16.03 -21.69 -25.05
N LYS A 229 16.42 -22.25 -26.20
CA LYS A 229 15.86 -21.85 -27.49
C LYS A 229 14.45 -22.42 -27.67
N LEU A 230 13.54 -21.58 -28.18
CA LEU A 230 12.14 -21.92 -28.44
C LEU A 230 11.98 -23.12 -29.40
N ASP A 231 12.87 -23.25 -30.38
CA ASP A 231 12.80 -24.32 -31.39
C ASP A 231 13.11 -25.72 -30.81
N HIS A 232 13.85 -25.78 -29.69
CA HIS A 232 14.24 -27.03 -29.03
C HIS A 232 13.41 -27.33 -27.78
N PHE A 233 12.26 -26.67 -27.61
CA PHE A 233 11.42 -26.82 -26.41
C PHE A 233 11.00 -28.27 -26.16
N ASP A 234 10.71 -29.02 -27.24
CA ASP A 234 10.27 -30.41 -27.17
C ASP A 234 11.44 -31.43 -27.14
N GLU A 235 12.69 -30.97 -27.28
CA GLU A 235 13.88 -31.84 -27.42
C GLU A 235 14.72 -31.93 -26.14
N ALA A 236 14.70 -30.89 -25.29
CA ALA A 236 15.59 -30.78 -24.13
C ALA A 236 14.84 -30.64 -22.80
N GLY A 237 15.04 -31.59 -21.88
CA GLY A 237 14.71 -31.43 -20.45
C GLY A 237 13.37 -31.97 -19.98
N TYR A 238 12.72 -32.87 -20.74
CA TYR A 238 11.66 -33.71 -20.18
C TYR A 238 12.27 -35.03 -19.67
N THR A 239 11.85 -35.47 -18.49
CA THR A 239 12.00 -36.88 -18.12
C THR A 239 10.88 -37.65 -18.82
N PHE A 240 11.17 -38.87 -19.29
CA PHE A 240 10.19 -39.83 -19.85
C PHE A 240 9.19 -40.31 -18.77
N ILE A 241 8.60 -39.41 -18.00
CA ILE A 241 7.48 -39.74 -17.12
C ILE A 241 6.26 -39.68 -18.01
N ALA A 242 5.70 -40.85 -18.30
CA ALA A 242 4.46 -40.98 -19.04
C ALA A 242 3.40 -40.03 -18.44
N PRO A 243 2.58 -39.35 -19.26
CA PRO A 243 1.46 -38.58 -18.75
C PRO A 243 0.62 -39.49 -17.86
N SER A 244 0.59 -39.19 -16.57
CA SER A 244 -0.24 -39.89 -15.60
C SER A 244 -1.65 -39.34 -15.66
N ASP A 245 -2.65 -40.22 -15.63
CA ASP A 245 -4.06 -39.84 -15.59
C ASP A 245 -4.31 -38.80 -14.47
N GLY A 246 -4.85 -37.63 -14.85
CA GLY A 246 -5.19 -36.54 -13.92
C GLY A 246 -4.16 -35.39 -13.80
N VAL A 247 -2.98 -35.48 -14.44
CA VAL A 247 -2.00 -34.38 -14.46
C VAL A 247 -2.11 -33.57 -15.75
N VAL A 248 -2.39 -32.28 -15.62
CA VAL A 248 -2.56 -31.32 -16.73
C VAL A 248 -1.21 -30.75 -17.17
N ALA A 249 -0.37 -30.35 -16.21
CA ALA A 249 0.93 -29.74 -16.48
C ALA A 249 1.93 -30.10 -15.39
N GLN A 250 3.21 -30.03 -15.73
CA GLN A 250 4.34 -30.17 -14.82
C GLN A 250 5.24 -28.97 -14.99
N PHE A 251 5.79 -28.45 -13.91
CA PHE A 251 6.67 -27.29 -13.99
C PHE A 251 7.83 -27.37 -13.01
N VAL A 252 8.92 -26.71 -13.40
CA VAL A 252 10.07 -26.48 -12.55
C VAL A 252 10.40 -25.01 -12.59
N VAL A 253 10.33 -24.36 -11.43
CA VAL A 253 10.68 -22.96 -11.23
C VAL A 253 12.01 -22.96 -10.48
N THR A 254 12.99 -22.20 -10.98
CA THR A 254 14.36 -22.23 -10.45
C THR A 254 14.82 -20.86 -9.98
N ASP A 255 15.76 -20.82 -9.05
CA ASP A 255 16.36 -19.60 -8.50
C ASP A 255 17.11 -18.73 -9.54
N GLY A 256 17.32 -19.25 -10.75
CA GLY A 256 17.95 -18.54 -11.87
C GLY A 256 16.99 -17.79 -12.79
N GLY A 257 15.70 -17.69 -12.43
CA GLY A 257 14.69 -17.03 -13.28
C GLY A 257 14.13 -17.91 -14.40
N ILE A 258 14.55 -19.18 -14.48
CA ILE A 258 14.10 -20.10 -15.52
C ILE A 258 12.93 -20.92 -14.97
N THR A 259 11.77 -20.74 -15.58
CA THR A 259 10.58 -21.56 -15.37
C THR A 259 10.32 -22.40 -16.60
N ARG A 260 10.21 -23.72 -16.44
CA ARG A 260 9.85 -24.64 -17.53
C ARG A 260 8.52 -25.28 -17.22
N VAL A 261 7.58 -25.19 -18.16
CA VAL A 261 6.24 -25.77 -18.07
C VAL A 261 6.08 -26.81 -19.18
N PHE A 262 5.57 -27.98 -18.85
CA PHE A 262 5.34 -29.07 -19.79
C PHE A 262 3.90 -29.57 -19.66
N PRO A 263 3.17 -29.82 -20.77
CA PRO A 263 3.56 -29.65 -22.17
C PRO A 263 3.47 -28.18 -22.64
N LYS A 264 3.97 -27.88 -23.84
CA LYS A 264 3.95 -26.52 -24.43
C LYS A 264 2.59 -25.82 -24.37
N ARG A 265 1.50 -26.58 -24.61
CA ARG A 265 0.12 -26.06 -24.51
C ARG A 265 -0.19 -25.47 -23.14
N ALA A 266 0.21 -26.16 -22.06
CA ALA A 266 0.00 -25.67 -20.71
C ALA A 266 0.87 -24.46 -20.34
N GLY A 267 1.92 -24.19 -21.13
CA GLY A 267 2.74 -22.98 -21.01
C GLY A 267 2.03 -21.73 -21.53
N GLU A 268 1.08 -21.86 -22.45
CA GLU A 268 0.26 -20.72 -22.92
C GLU A 268 -0.70 -20.25 -21.82
N ASP A 269 -1.20 -21.19 -21.00
CA ASP A 269 -2.08 -20.93 -19.85
C ASP A 269 -1.31 -20.58 -18.55
N TRP A 270 -0.01 -20.28 -18.66
CA TRP A 270 0.81 -19.91 -17.51
C TRP A 270 0.72 -18.41 -17.22
N LEU A 271 -0.09 -18.06 -16.21
CA LEU A 271 -0.39 -16.67 -15.84
C LEU A 271 0.53 -16.08 -14.75
N GLU A 272 1.47 -16.88 -14.23
CA GLU A 272 2.35 -16.45 -13.14
C GLU A 272 3.48 -15.57 -13.65
N ASN A 273 4.03 -14.73 -12.78
CA ASN A 273 5.15 -13.86 -13.13
C ASN A 273 6.37 -14.70 -13.56
N ALA A 274 7.06 -14.25 -14.62
CA ALA A 274 8.30 -14.87 -15.08
C ALA A 274 9.45 -14.67 -14.07
N GLU A 275 9.42 -13.58 -13.30
CA GLU A 275 10.39 -13.35 -12.23
C GLU A 275 10.08 -14.21 -11.01
N THR A 276 10.90 -15.23 -10.81
CA THR A 276 10.72 -16.24 -9.74
C THR A 276 10.69 -15.67 -8.31
N TYR A 277 11.30 -14.50 -8.09
CA TYR A 277 11.37 -13.85 -6.79
C TYR A 277 10.07 -13.11 -6.43
N GLU A 278 9.18 -12.91 -7.41
CA GLU A 278 7.85 -12.30 -7.21
C GLU A 278 6.73 -13.35 -7.16
N VAL A 279 7.06 -14.64 -7.31
CA VAL A 279 6.07 -15.74 -7.37
C VAL A 279 5.66 -16.19 -5.96
N SER A 280 4.36 -16.14 -5.68
CA SER A 280 3.79 -16.52 -4.36
C SER A 280 4.08 -17.97 -3.98
N PHE A 281 3.61 -18.95 -4.77
CA PHE A 281 3.75 -20.37 -4.43
C PHE A 281 5.22 -20.83 -4.28
N TYR A 282 6.15 -20.15 -4.96
CA TYR A 282 7.59 -20.41 -4.84
C TYR A 282 8.08 -20.08 -3.42
N LYS A 283 7.76 -18.87 -2.92
CA LYS A 283 8.09 -18.43 -1.55
C LYS A 283 7.46 -19.35 -0.50
N ARG A 284 6.18 -19.70 -0.68
CA ARG A 284 5.44 -20.61 0.23
C ARG A 284 6.04 -22.02 0.27
N SER A 285 6.42 -22.56 -0.88
CA SER A 285 7.04 -23.88 -1.00
C SER A 285 8.40 -23.97 -0.34
N LEU A 286 9.11 -22.85 -0.17
CA LEU A 286 10.43 -22.83 0.47
C LEU A 286 10.32 -22.82 1.99
N ASP A 287 9.33 -22.11 2.53
CA ASP A 287 9.09 -22.05 3.98
C ASP A 287 8.52 -23.37 4.51
N ASN A 288 7.72 -24.07 3.71
CA ASN A 288 7.10 -25.33 4.07
C ASN A 288 7.88 -26.56 3.55
N ASP A 289 7.93 -27.63 4.34
CA ASP A 289 8.58 -28.89 3.93
C ASP A 289 7.59 -29.91 3.31
N ASN A 290 6.29 -29.68 3.47
CA ASN A 290 5.21 -30.51 2.95
C ASN A 290 4.85 -30.15 1.49
N TYR A 291 3.88 -30.85 0.89
CA TYR A 291 3.36 -30.48 -0.44
C TYR A 291 2.34 -29.34 -0.27
N ILE A 292 2.55 -28.25 -1.01
CA ILE A 292 1.69 -27.06 -0.97
C ILE A 292 0.73 -27.08 -2.15
N PHE A 293 -0.55 -27.11 -1.83
CA PHE A 293 -1.66 -26.95 -2.77
C PHE A 293 -2.07 -25.48 -2.79
N THR A 294 -2.12 -24.90 -3.99
CA THR A 294 -2.51 -23.52 -4.22
C THR A 294 -3.85 -23.49 -4.94
N ALA A 295 -4.83 -22.80 -4.35
CA ALA A 295 -6.13 -22.64 -4.95
C ALA A 295 -6.10 -21.69 -6.16
N PRO A 296 -6.78 -22.02 -7.28
CA PRO A 296 -6.91 -21.10 -8.41
C PRO A 296 -7.71 -19.85 -7.98
N TYR A 297 -7.60 -18.77 -8.74
CA TYR A 297 -8.38 -17.57 -8.47
C TYR A 297 -9.80 -17.72 -9.00
N TYR A 298 -10.78 -17.33 -8.19
CA TYR A 298 -12.18 -17.26 -8.60
C TYR A 298 -12.42 -16.02 -9.50
N ASN A 299 -13.06 -16.21 -10.67
CA ASN A 299 -13.46 -15.13 -11.59
C ASN A 299 -12.34 -14.17 -12.07
N LYS A 300 -11.10 -14.63 -12.31
CA LYS A 300 -10.13 -13.83 -13.07
C LYS A 300 -10.44 -13.90 -14.57
N SER A 301 -10.68 -12.75 -15.19
CA SER A 301 -10.84 -12.59 -16.63
C SER A 301 -9.57 -13.04 -17.35
N GLY A 302 -9.62 -14.19 -18.03
CA GLY A 302 -8.50 -14.68 -18.85
C GLY A 302 -8.48 -16.18 -19.12
N ALA A 303 -9.05 -17.02 -18.25
CA ALA A 303 -9.20 -18.46 -18.48
C ALA A 303 -10.30 -19.04 -17.58
N ASN A 304 -11.03 -20.05 -18.06
CA ASN A 304 -11.99 -20.76 -17.23
C ASN A 304 -11.25 -21.50 -16.10
N SER A 305 -11.77 -21.46 -14.85
CA SER A 305 -11.17 -22.18 -13.70
C SER A 305 -10.97 -23.68 -13.92
N TYR A 306 -11.70 -24.25 -14.90
CA TYR A 306 -11.58 -25.64 -15.32
C TYR A 306 -10.30 -25.95 -16.13
N GLU A 307 -9.77 -24.99 -16.86
CA GLU A 307 -8.55 -25.17 -17.67
C GLU A 307 -7.28 -24.94 -16.83
N THR A 308 -7.37 -24.11 -15.79
CA THR A 308 -6.19 -23.67 -15.04
C THR A 308 -5.67 -24.68 -14.02
N GLY A 309 -6.50 -25.64 -13.60
CA GLY A 309 -6.12 -26.74 -12.69
C GLY A 309 -5.67 -26.28 -11.29
N ILE A 310 -5.64 -27.22 -10.34
CA ILE A 310 -5.11 -26.94 -8.98
C ILE A 310 -3.61 -27.15 -9.00
N MET A 311 -2.85 -26.18 -8.51
CA MET A 311 -1.40 -26.24 -8.51
C MET A 311 -0.89 -26.91 -7.23
N VAL A 312 0.05 -27.85 -7.38
CA VAL A 312 0.77 -28.48 -6.28
C VAL A 312 2.25 -28.20 -6.46
N SER A 313 2.92 -27.78 -5.40
CA SER A 313 4.32 -27.37 -5.42
C SER A 313 5.08 -27.89 -4.20
N LYS A 314 6.37 -28.15 -4.39
CA LYS A 314 7.30 -28.59 -3.32
C LYS A 314 8.71 -28.11 -3.63
N ALA A 315 9.39 -27.56 -2.63
CA ALA A 315 10.80 -27.23 -2.77
C ALA A 315 11.67 -28.47 -2.92
N VAL A 316 12.64 -28.39 -3.82
CA VAL A 316 13.70 -29.38 -3.96
C VAL A 316 14.67 -29.17 -2.81
N GLU A 317 14.85 -30.18 -1.98
CA GLU A 317 15.75 -30.13 -0.84
C GLU A 317 17.00 -30.97 -1.13
N ILE A 318 18.18 -30.33 -1.09
CA ILE A 318 19.45 -31.02 -1.26
C ILE A 318 20.38 -30.71 -0.08
N THR A 319 21.15 -31.71 0.34
CA THR A 319 22.19 -31.53 1.35
C THR A 319 23.56 -31.79 0.72
N ILE A 320 24.39 -30.76 0.65
CA ILE A 320 25.77 -30.85 0.13
C ILE A 320 26.73 -30.60 1.29
N ASN A 321 27.58 -31.58 1.62
CA ASN A 321 28.57 -31.48 2.70
C ASN A 321 27.96 -31.06 4.06
N GLY A 322 26.77 -31.56 4.38
CA GLY A 322 26.05 -31.22 5.62
C GLY A 322 25.37 -29.84 5.61
N LYS A 323 25.35 -29.14 4.46
CA LYS A 323 24.67 -27.86 4.28
C LYS A 323 23.38 -28.06 3.50
N LEU A 324 22.28 -27.58 4.06
CA LEU A 324 20.97 -27.58 3.44
C LEU A 324 20.86 -26.49 2.37
N LEU A 325 20.31 -26.82 1.21
CA LEU A 325 20.03 -25.89 0.12
C LEU A 325 18.67 -26.23 -0.52
N LYS A 326 17.91 -25.19 -0.88
CA LYS A 326 16.65 -25.30 -1.62
C LYS A 326 16.72 -24.51 -2.95
N PRO A 327 17.26 -25.09 -4.04
CA PRO A 327 17.60 -24.34 -5.26
C PRO A 327 16.46 -24.18 -6.27
N ALA A 328 15.40 -24.97 -6.16
CA ALA A 328 14.29 -24.97 -7.11
C ALA A 328 13.00 -25.45 -6.45
N VAL A 329 11.87 -25.15 -7.08
CA VAL A 329 10.55 -25.65 -6.71
C VAL A 329 9.98 -26.41 -7.89
N VAL A 330 9.57 -27.66 -7.65
CA VAL A 330 8.91 -28.50 -8.64
C VAL A 330 7.42 -28.53 -8.34
N GLY A 331 6.61 -28.68 -9.38
CA GLY A 331 5.16 -28.76 -9.19
C GLY A 331 4.41 -29.34 -10.36
N ILE A 332 3.13 -29.57 -10.12
CA ILE A 332 2.17 -30.12 -11.08
C ILE A 332 0.87 -29.32 -11.02
N LYS A 333 0.16 -29.24 -12.14
CA LYS A 333 -1.23 -28.82 -12.20
C LYS A 333 -2.11 -30.05 -12.33
N ILE A 334 -3.10 -30.19 -11.45
CA ILE A 334 -4.01 -31.33 -11.38
C ILE A 334 -5.39 -30.91 -11.90
N ASP A 335 -6.02 -31.79 -12.65
CA ASP A 335 -7.42 -31.63 -13.05
C ASP A 335 -8.36 -31.95 -11.88
N ALA A 336 -9.13 -30.96 -11.45
CA ALA A 336 -10.06 -31.09 -10.34
C ALA A 336 -11.14 -32.15 -10.60
N THR A 337 -11.57 -32.34 -11.86
CA THR A 337 -12.65 -33.28 -12.18
C THR A 337 -12.18 -34.73 -12.09
N SER A 338 -11.03 -35.05 -12.69
CA SER A 338 -10.39 -36.36 -12.56
C SER A 338 -10.05 -36.70 -11.09
N TRP A 339 -9.56 -35.70 -10.34
CA TRP A 339 -9.28 -35.88 -8.91
C TRP A 339 -10.54 -36.21 -8.10
N MET A 340 -11.63 -35.50 -8.36
CA MET A 340 -12.94 -35.72 -7.71
C MET A 340 -13.51 -37.12 -8.02
N GLU A 341 -13.38 -37.60 -9.25
CA GLU A 341 -13.85 -38.95 -9.61
C GLU A 341 -13.08 -40.04 -8.87
N ASN A 342 -11.76 -39.90 -8.78
CA ASN A 342 -10.91 -40.82 -8.02
C ASN A 342 -11.21 -40.76 -6.53
N PHE A 343 -11.47 -39.56 -6.00
CA PHE A 343 -11.87 -39.36 -4.62
C PHE A 343 -13.20 -40.03 -4.30
N THR A 344 -14.22 -39.83 -5.15
CA THR A 344 -15.56 -40.43 -5.00
C THR A 344 -15.47 -41.95 -5.01
N LYS A 345 -14.72 -42.53 -5.97
CA LYS A 345 -14.51 -44.00 -6.03
C LYS A 345 -13.87 -44.57 -4.76
N THR A 346 -12.98 -43.82 -4.13
CA THR A 346 -12.22 -44.27 -2.95
C THR A 346 -13.03 -44.10 -1.66
N THR A 347 -13.89 -43.09 -1.59
CA THR A 347 -14.64 -42.72 -0.36
C THR A 347 -16.01 -43.38 -0.24
N ILE A 348 -16.50 -44.05 -1.29
CA ILE A 348 -17.72 -44.87 -1.21
C ILE A 348 -17.48 -46.05 -0.26
N LYS A 349 -18.20 -46.06 0.87
CA LYS A 349 -18.20 -47.16 1.84
C LYS A 349 -19.63 -47.62 2.06
N SER A 350 -19.89 -48.92 1.87
CA SER A 350 -21.24 -49.50 1.86
C SER A 350 -21.80 -49.89 3.23
N LEU A 351 -20.99 -49.86 4.30
CA LEU A 351 -21.44 -50.13 5.67
C LEU A 351 -20.90 -49.06 6.62
N CYS A 352 -21.82 -48.26 7.14
CA CYS A 352 -21.52 -47.23 8.11
C CYS A 352 -22.44 -47.39 9.30
N ASN A 353 -21.86 -47.82 10.40
CA ASN A 353 -22.56 -47.95 11.67
C ASN A 353 -22.41 -46.62 12.40
N SER A 354 -23.47 -45.81 12.41
CA SER A 354 -23.63 -44.60 13.25
C SER A 354 -22.65 -43.42 13.05
N GLU A 355 -21.75 -43.45 12.08
CA GLU A 355 -20.86 -42.34 11.71
C GLU A 355 -21.26 -41.74 10.35
N ILE A 356 -21.01 -40.43 10.16
CA ILE A 356 -21.16 -39.80 8.83
C ILE A 356 -20.16 -40.46 7.88
N CYS A 357 -20.64 -40.99 6.77
CA CYS A 357 -19.80 -41.72 5.85
C CYS A 357 -20.29 -41.60 4.40
N GLY A 358 -19.41 -41.96 3.47
CA GLY A 358 -19.76 -42.15 2.07
C GLY A 358 -20.01 -40.82 1.35
N CYS A 359 -18.98 -40.30 0.70
CA CYS A 359 -19.10 -39.13 -0.15
C CYS A 359 -19.55 -39.56 -1.55
N GLU A 360 -20.85 -39.76 -1.74
CA GLU A 360 -21.43 -40.03 -3.06
C GLU A 360 -21.65 -38.72 -3.84
N ARG A 361 -21.26 -38.69 -5.12
CA ARG A 361 -21.44 -37.51 -5.98
C ARG A 361 -22.87 -36.99 -5.93
N ASN A 362 -23.04 -35.70 -5.60
CA ASN A 362 -24.33 -35.04 -5.40
C ASN A 362 -25.24 -35.72 -4.35
N SER A 363 -24.67 -36.23 -3.26
CA SER A 363 -25.45 -36.69 -2.11
C SER A 363 -26.30 -35.57 -1.52
N MET A 364 -27.55 -35.88 -1.19
CA MET A 364 -28.45 -34.95 -0.49
C MET A 364 -28.20 -34.89 1.02
N HIS A 365 -27.49 -35.87 1.57
CA HIS A 365 -27.33 -36.06 3.02
C HIS A 365 -26.01 -35.52 3.56
N VAL A 366 -24.93 -35.61 2.79
CA VAL A 366 -23.57 -35.27 3.26
C VAL A 366 -22.84 -34.38 2.26
N ASP A 367 -22.13 -33.40 2.80
CA ASP A 367 -21.25 -32.50 2.06
C ASP A 367 -19.81 -32.81 2.44
N CYS A 368 -19.04 -33.21 1.43
CA CYS A 368 -17.62 -33.51 1.56
C CYS A 368 -16.82 -32.49 0.76
N VAL A 369 -15.89 -31.82 1.44
CA VAL A 369 -15.05 -30.78 0.84
C VAL A 369 -13.59 -30.96 1.26
N ILE A 370 -12.68 -30.53 0.39
CA ILE A 370 -11.27 -30.36 0.73
C ILE A 370 -10.95 -28.87 0.64
N LEU A 371 -10.39 -28.35 1.73
CA LEU A 371 -9.93 -26.98 1.83
C LEU A 371 -8.41 -26.95 2.01
N ASP A 372 -7.80 -25.84 1.61
CA ASP A 372 -6.41 -25.53 1.96
C ASP A 372 -6.31 -24.82 3.33
N ASP A 373 -5.09 -24.47 3.71
CA ASP A 373 -4.75 -23.74 4.94
C ASP A 373 -5.25 -22.29 4.96
N GLY A 374 -5.55 -21.71 3.80
CA GLY A 374 -6.24 -20.42 3.67
C GLY A 374 -7.77 -20.53 3.75
N GLY A 375 -8.33 -21.74 3.78
CA GLY A 375 -9.78 -21.96 3.77
C GLY A 375 -10.42 -21.76 2.39
N PHE A 376 -9.64 -21.89 1.32
CA PHE A 376 -10.16 -21.88 -0.05
C PHE A 376 -10.63 -23.28 -0.47
N LEU A 377 -11.73 -23.31 -1.22
CA LEU A 377 -12.30 -24.55 -1.73
C LEU A 377 -11.46 -25.11 -2.88
N LEU A 378 -10.96 -26.34 -2.72
CA LEU A 378 -10.21 -27.05 -3.76
C LEU A 378 -11.03 -28.16 -4.42
N MET A 379 -11.80 -28.91 -3.63
CA MET A 379 -12.61 -30.02 -4.12
C MET A 379 -13.93 -30.05 -3.36
N SER A 380 -15.00 -30.40 -4.07
CA SER A 380 -16.31 -30.64 -3.49
C SER A 380 -16.94 -31.87 -4.13
N ASN A 381 -17.80 -32.54 -3.36
CA ASN A 381 -18.64 -33.63 -3.82
C ASN A 381 -19.88 -33.16 -4.62
N ARG A 382 -20.23 -31.87 -4.53
CA ARG A 382 -21.36 -31.27 -5.25
C ARG A 382 -20.91 -30.52 -6.48
N ASP A 383 -21.57 -30.78 -7.60
CA ASP A 383 -21.26 -30.12 -8.88
C ASP A 383 -21.45 -28.58 -8.83
N GLU A 384 -22.39 -28.08 -8.02
CA GLU A 384 -22.62 -26.63 -7.83
C GLU A 384 -21.41 -25.92 -7.19
N TYR A 385 -20.74 -26.58 -6.25
CA TYR A 385 -19.55 -26.04 -5.59
C TYR A 385 -18.30 -26.22 -6.45
N THR A 386 -18.29 -27.19 -7.37
CA THR A 386 -17.20 -27.37 -8.34
C THR A 386 -17.02 -26.14 -9.24
N GLN A 387 -18.10 -25.40 -9.55
CA GLN A 387 -18.01 -24.12 -10.27
C GLN A 387 -17.41 -22.98 -9.42
N GLN A 388 -17.32 -23.18 -8.10
CA GLN A 388 -16.84 -22.20 -7.13
C GLN A 388 -15.47 -22.56 -6.55
N ILE A 389 -14.72 -23.46 -7.21
CA ILE A 389 -13.35 -23.79 -6.81
C ILE A 389 -12.49 -22.51 -6.81
N GLY A 390 -11.66 -22.36 -5.79
CA GLY A 390 -10.85 -21.16 -5.57
C GLY A 390 -11.56 -20.05 -4.79
N ARG A 391 -12.85 -20.21 -4.50
CA ARG A 391 -13.60 -19.29 -3.64
C ARG A 391 -13.34 -19.58 -2.16
N PHE A 392 -13.36 -18.54 -1.34
CA PHE A 392 -13.23 -18.68 0.11
C PHE A 392 -14.44 -19.41 0.70
N PHE A 393 -14.18 -20.43 1.54
CA PHE A 393 -15.22 -21.32 2.05
C PHE A 393 -16.24 -20.60 2.95
N GLY A 394 -15.83 -19.55 3.66
CA GLY A 394 -16.73 -18.74 4.49
C GLY A 394 -17.80 -17.96 3.73
N GLU A 395 -17.69 -17.85 2.40
CA GLU A 395 -18.75 -17.32 1.53
C GLU A 395 -19.76 -18.39 1.10
N ILE A 396 -19.35 -19.66 1.11
CA ILE A 396 -20.18 -20.81 0.71
C ILE A 396 -20.96 -21.32 1.92
N ASP A 397 -20.26 -21.63 3.01
CA ASP A 397 -20.85 -22.06 4.29
C ASP A 397 -20.24 -21.27 5.47
N PRO A 398 -20.74 -20.04 5.75
CA PRO A 398 -20.25 -19.22 6.84
C PRO A 398 -20.46 -19.84 8.22
N GLY A 399 -21.53 -20.62 8.40
CA GLY A 399 -21.87 -21.24 9.69
C GLY A 399 -20.84 -22.30 10.08
N LEU A 400 -20.45 -23.15 9.14
CA LEU A 400 -19.41 -24.15 9.36
C LEU A 400 -18.04 -23.48 9.57
N MET A 401 -17.66 -22.53 8.72
CA MET A 401 -16.35 -21.86 8.83
C MET A 401 -16.14 -21.16 10.19
N ARG A 402 -17.17 -20.52 10.75
CA ARG A 402 -17.11 -19.91 12.10
C ARG A 402 -16.85 -20.95 13.18
N ASN A 403 -17.47 -22.12 13.09
CA ASN A 403 -17.24 -23.18 14.05
C ASN A 403 -15.85 -23.79 13.93
N LEU A 404 -15.30 -23.89 12.71
CA LEU A 404 -13.91 -24.30 12.51
C LEU A 404 -12.92 -23.31 13.16
N ILE A 405 -13.23 -22.01 13.14
CA ILE A 405 -12.46 -20.98 13.84
C ILE A 405 -12.63 -21.10 15.36
N ASN A 406 -13.86 -21.26 15.86
CA ASN A 406 -14.12 -21.44 17.30
C ASN A 406 -13.45 -22.69 17.88
N MET A 407 -13.28 -23.74 17.07
CA MET A 407 -12.57 -24.97 17.43
C MET A 407 -11.04 -24.87 17.25
N SER A 408 -10.49 -23.70 16.92
CA SER A 408 -9.05 -23.46 16.70
C SER A 408 -8.42 -24.29 15.57
N LEU A 409 -9.21 -24.75 14.59
CA LEU A 409 -8.65 -25.34 13.37
C LEU A 409 -7.99 -24.25 12.52
N TYR A 410 -8.72 -23.15 12.31
CA TYR A 410 -8.25 -21.96 11.60
C TYR A 410 -8.13 -20.79 12.58
N ALA A 411 -7.04 -20.05 12.46
CA ALA A 411 -6.92 -18.70 12.98
C ALA A 411 -6.92 -17.71 11.82
N PHE A 412 -7.12 -16.44 12.13
CA PHE A 412 -7.00 -15.37 11.15
C PHE A 412 -6.26 -14.19 11.77
N ASN A 413 -5.60 -13.42 10.90
CA ASN A 413 -5.07 -12.11 11.25
C ASN A 413 -5.65 -11.06 10.31
N LYS A 414 -5.87 -9.87 10.86
CA LYS A 414 -6.36 -8.69 10.13
C LYS A 414 -5.20 -7.71 9.98
N SER A 415 -4.93 -7.29 8.75
CA SER A 415 -3.90 -6.31 8.43
C SER A 415 -4.48 -5.20 7.57
N TYR A 416 -3.87 -4.01 7.65
CA TYR A 416 -4.27 -2.87 6.84
C TYR A 416 -3.28 -2.65 5.70
N ASP A 417 -3.80 -2.48 4.48
CA ASP A 417 -3.02 -1.97 3.36
C ASP A 417 -3.32 -0.47 3.15
N TYR A 418 -2.32 0.35 3.44
CA TYR A 418 -2.37 1.81 3.32
C TYR A 418 -2.04 2.33 1.90
N GLN A 419 -1.68 1.44 0.97
CA GLN A 419 -1.28 1.80 -0.39
C GLN A 419 -2.28 1.31 -1.46
N SER A 420 -3.40 0.73 -1.03
CA SER A 420 -4.46 0.22 -1.91
C SER A 420 -5.24 1.32 -2.64
N VAL A 421 -5.98 0.91 -3.67
CA VAL A 421 -6.71 1.81 -4.56
C VAL A 421 -8.19 1.40 -4.59
N CYS A 422 -9.08 2.32 -4.20
CA CYS A 422 -10.52 2.09 -4.15
C CYS A 422 -11.24 3.02 -5.12
N ASP A 423 -12.41 2.57 -5.56
CA ASP A 423 -13.37 3.45 -6.21
C ASP A 423 -13.91 4.43 -5.17
N PRO A 424 -14.01 5.73 -5.49
CA PRO A 424 -14.50 6.72 -4.55
C PRO A 424 -15.94 6.40 -4.17
N GLU A 425 -16.25 6.38 -2.87
CA GLU A 425 -17.64 6.29 -2.44
C GLU A 425 -18.40 7.53 -2.94
N GLU A 426 -19.64 7.31 -3.42
CA GLU A 426 -20.56 8.41 -3.69
C GLU A 426 -21.02 9.00 -2.35
N GLU A 427 -20.13 9.71 -1.67
CA GLU A 427 -20.57 10.56 -0.58
C GLU A 427 -21.56 11.58 -1.17
N PRO A 428 -22.72 11.80 -0.52
CA PRO A 428 -23.59 12.88 -0.91
C PRO A 428 -22.81 14.16 -0.68
N LYS A 429 -22.19 14.67 -1.75
CA LYS A 429 -21.46 15.95 -1.74
C LYS A 429 -22.38 16.94 -1.05
N GLN A 430 -22.10 17.24 0.21
CA GLN A 430 -22.77 18.32 0.90
C GLN A 430 -22.36 19.54 0.10
N GLY A 431 -23.26 19.98 -0.78
CA GLY A 431 -22.98 21.04 -1.73
C GLY A 431 -22.41 22.20 -0.93
N ALA A 432 -21.16 22.56 -1.23
CA ALA A 432 -20.63 23.83 -0.80
C ALA A 432 -21.64 24.87 -1.29
N GLY A 433 -22.43 25.41 -0.35
CA GLY A 433 -23.46 26.39 -0.69
C GLY A 433 -22.80 27.48 -1.54
N LEU A 434 -23.43 27.81 -2.67
CA LEU A 434 -23.05 28.95 -3.48
C LEU A 434 -22.75 30.11 -2.54
N ARG A 435 -21.51 30.62 -2.63
CA ARG A 435 -21.00 31.79 -1.88
C ARG A 435 -22.16 32.73 -1.64
N SER A 436 -22.42 33.07 -0.38
CA SER A 436 -23.46 34.02 0.02
C SER A 436 -23.45 35.21 -0.93
N ALA A 437 -24.33 35.20 -1.92
CA ALA A 437 -24.53 36.33 -2.79
C ALA A 437 -25.01 37.43 -1.87
N TYR A 438 -24.31 38.58 -1.89
CA TYR A 438 -24.74 39.76 -1.16
C TYR A 438 -26.19 40.03 -1.54
N VAL A 439 -27.13 39.77 -0.63
CA VAL A 439 -28.55 40.05 -0.84
C VAL A 439 -28.69 41.55 -0.64
N PRO A 440 -28.95 42.34 -1.71
CA PRO A 440 -29.06 43.78 -1.58
C PRO A 440 -30.20 44.12 -0.62
N THR A 441 -29.93 45.06 0.27
CA THR A 441 -30.95 45.58 1.20
C THR A 441 -32.04 46.34 0.42
N ILE A 442 -33.22 46.56 1.02
CA ILE A 442 -34.32 47.30 0.35
C ILE A 442 -33.85 48.71 -0.10
N THR A 443 -32.84 49.28 0.56
CA THR A 443 -32.16 50.51 0.17
C THR A 443 -31.32 50.38 -1.11
N ASP A 444 -30.71 49.22 -1.39
CA ASP A 444 -29.91 48.97 -2.59
C ASP A 444 -30.80 48.73 -3.84
N ILE A 445 -31.99 48.15 -3.66
CA ILE A 445 -32.96 47.86 -4.74
C ILE A 445 -33.60 49.15 -5.29
N LEU A 446 -33.75 50.19 -4.47
CA LEU A 446 -34.45 51.43 -4.82
C LEU A 446 -33.55 52.50 -5.48
N HIS A 447 -32.24 52.29 -5.53
CA HIS A 447 -31.33 53.18 -6.26
C HIS A 447 -31.19 52.73 -7.71
N LEU A 448 -31.98 53.31 -8.62
CA LEU A 448 -31.86 53.15 -10.08
C LEU A 448 -30.43 53.39 -10.62
N GLY A 449 -29.63 54.18 -9.91
CA GLY A 449 -28.21 54.40 -10.23
C GLY A 449 -27.33 53.16 -10.02
N TRP A 450 -27.66 52.29 -9.06
CA TRP A 450 -26.91 51.05 -8.82
C TRP A 450 -27.12 50.05 -9.96
N TRP A 451 -28.37 49.81 -10.37
CA TRP A 451 -28.70 48.98 -11.52
C TRP A 451 -28.06 49.48 -12.82
N ALA A 452 -28.08 50.79 -13.05
CA ALA A 452 -27.43 51.39 -14.22
C ALA A 452 -25.90 51.21 -14.17
N SER A 453 -25.28 51.39 -13.00
CA SER A 453 -23.83 51.21 -12.83
C SER A 453 -23.38 49.75 -12.94
N ALA A 454 -24.16 48.81 -12.39
CA ALA A 454 -23.89 47.38 -12.48
C ALA A 454 -24.10 46.87 -13.90
N ALA A 455 -25.15 47.31 -14.60
CA ALA A 455 -25.39 46.98 -16.00
C ALA A 455 -24.29 47.58 -16.90
N ALA A 456 -23.89 48.83 -16.66
CA ALA A 456 -22.81 49.47 -17.39
C ALA A 456 -21.46 48.75 -17.17
N TRP A 457 -21.15 48.34 -15.94
CA TRP A 457 -19.95 47.55 -15.64
C TRP A 457 -20.01 46.17 -16.29
N SER A 458 -21.14 45.48 -16.26
CA SER A 458 -21.30 44.17 -16.90
C SER A 458 -21.12 44.26 -18.42
N ILE A 459 -21.70 45.30 -19.05
CA ILE A 459 -21.55 45.55 -20.49
C ILE A 459 -20.10 45.92 -20.82
N LEU A 460 -19.46 46.77 -20.02
CA LEU A 460 -18.05 47.15 -20.20
C LEU A 460 -17.13 45.93 -20.09
N GLN A 461 -17.39 45.06 -19.13
CA GLN A 461 -16.63 43.83 -18.91
C GLN A 461 -16.81 42.85 -20.08
N GLN A 462 -18.03 42.72 -20.62
CA GLN A 462 -18.31 41.96 -21.84
C GLN A 462 -17.67 42.57 -23.09
N LEU A 463 -17.59 43.90 -23.17
CA LEU A 463 -16.92 44.60 -24.27
C LEU A 463 -15.40 44.40 -24.22
N PHE A 464 -14.81 44.45 -23.03
CA PHE A 464 -13.39 44.17 -22.84
C PHE A 464 -13.06 42.70 -23.12
N LEU A 465 -13.86 41.75 -22.64
CA LEU A 465 -13.65 40.33 -22.92
C LEU A 465 -13.76 40.02 -24.42
N SER A 466 -14.71 40.65 -25.13
CA SER A 466 -14.88 40.44 -26.57
C SER A 466 -13.76 41.08 -27.40
N LEU A 467 -13.19 42.20 -26.94
CA LEU A 467 -12.06 42.88 -27.59
C LEU A 467 -10.72 42.19 -27.35
N THR A 468 -10.50 41.63 -26.17
CA THR A 468 -9.22 40.97 -25.84
C THR A 468 -9.15 39.53 -26.36
N PHE A 469 -10.29 38.85 -26.59
CA PHE A 469 -10.33 37.45 -27.02
C PHE A 469 -11.40 37.19 -28.11
N PRO A 470 -11.18 37.61 -29.37
CA PRO A 470 -12.18 37.51 -30.45
C PRO A 470 -12.45 36.08 -30.97
N ARG A 471 -11.82 35.02 -30.42
CA ARG A 471 -11.90 33.63 -30.92
C ARG A 471 -12.29 32.57 -29.87
N PHE A 472 -12.91 32.94 -28.75
CA PHE A 472 -13.27 31.97 -27.70
C PHE A 472 -14.72 31.45 -27.78
N LEU A 473 -15.45 31.72 -28.87
CA LEU A 473 -16.78 31.15 -29.17
C LEU A 473 -16.70 30.02 -30.21
N GLU A 474 -15.57 29.35 -30.29
CA GLU A 474 -15.54 27.96 -30.74
C GLU A 474 -15.70 27.16 -29.46
N ALA A 475 -16.93 26.69 -29.21
CA ALA A 475 -17.13 25.67 -28.21
C ALA A 475 -16.15 24.55 -28.56
N ALA A 476 -15.18 24.29 -27.68
CA ALA A 476 -14.54 23.00 -27.69
C ALA A 476 -15.68 22.01 -27.46
N ASP A 477 -16.16 21.37 -28.52
CA ASP A 477 -16.74 20.05 -28.43
C ASP A 477 -15.65 19.23 -27.72
N MET A 478 -15.78 19.10 -26.40
CA MET A 478 -15.08 18.05 -25.69
C MET A 478 -15.58 16.78 -26.35
N GLU A 479 -14.69 16.11 -27.09
CA GLU A 479 -14.96 14.78 -27.61
C GLU A 479 -15.53 13.94 -26.46
N ASP A 480 -16.81 13.59 -26.55
CA ASP A 480 -17.58 12.76 -25.60
C ASP A 480 -17.07 11.30 -25.58
N ASP A 481 -15.81 11.06 -25.95
CA ASP A 481 -15.24 9.72 -26.17
C ASP A 481 -14.46 9.16 -24.97
N ASP A 482 -14.46 9.81 -23.79
CA ASP A 482 -13.84 9.24 -22.58
C ASP A 482 -14.70 9.28 -21.30
N PHE A 483 -16.01 9.54 -21.41
CA PHE A 483 -16.92 9.40 -20.24
C PHE A 483 -17.20 7.94 -19.85
N GLY A 484 -16.60 6.98 -20.56
CA GLY A 484 -16.51 5.57 -20.16
C GLY A 484 -15.25 5.24 -19.34
N ALA A 485 -14.34 6.19 -19.11
CA ALA A 485 -13.24 5.98 -18.17
C ALA A 485 -13.80 5.95 -16.75
N ALA A 486 -13.57 4.82 -16.07
CA ALA A 486 -13.86 4.66 -14.66
C ALA A 486 -13.43 5.90 -13.87
N LEU A 487 -14.27 6.33 -12.92
CA LEU A 487 -13.94 7.40 -11.96
C LEU A 487 -12.47 7.27 -11.53
N PRO A 488 -11.71 8.39 -11.44
CA PRO A 488 -10.31 8.31 -11.04
C PRO A 488 -10.23 7.66 -9.66
N LYS A 489 -9.70 6.43 -9.62
CA LYS A 489 -9.57 5.67 -8.38
C LYS A 489 -8.68 6.43 -7.40
N THR A 490 -9.10 6.50 -6.15
CA THR A 490 -8.39 7.21 -5.08
C THR A 490 -7.63 6.23 -4.20
N SER A 491 -6.54 6.67 -3.59
CA SER A 491 -5.86 5.88 -2.56
C SER A 491 -6.77 5.75 -1.34
N CYS A 492 -6.92 4.53 -0.83
CA CYS A 492 -7.74 4.21 0.32
C CYS A 492 -7.00 3.22 1.23
N ILE A 493 -7.52 3.04 2.43
CA ILE A 493 -7.08 1.96 3.33
C ILE A 493 -8.01 0.78 3.09
N THR A 494 -7.44 -0.41 2.92
CA THR A 494 -8.21 -1.65 2.89
C THR A 494 -7.84 -2.53 4.08
N GLU A 495 -8.85 -3.05 4.76
CA GLU A 495 -8.69 -4.13 5.72
C GLU A 495 -8.61 -5.45 4.94
N GLN A 496 -7.59 -6.24 5.24
CA GLN A 496 -7.38 -7.55 4.69
C GLN A 496 -7.41 -8.57 5.80
N THR A 497 -8.07 -9.70 5.56
CA THR A 497 -8.09 -10.83 6.48
C THR A 497 -7.43 -12.02 5.81
N GLN A 498 -6.53 -12.70 6.50
CA GLN A 498 -5.96 -13.95 6.03
C GLN A 498 -6.13 -15.04 7.08
N TYR A 499 -6.43 -16.24 6.60
CA TYR A 499 -6.59 -17.43 7.43
C TYR A 499 -5.37 -18.34 7.32
N PHE A 500 -5.08 -19.06 8.40
CA PHE A 500 -4.01 -20.04 8.48
C PHE A 500 -4.33 -21.10 9.55
N PHE A 501 -3.62 -22.23 9.54
CA PHE A 501 -3.78 -23.25 10.57
C PHE A 501 -3.11 -22.83 11.89
N GLU A 502 -3.91 -22.77 12.96
CA GLU A 502 -3.41 -22.39 14.28
C GLU A 502 -2.71 -23.56 14.97
N ASN A 503 -3.42 -24.69 15.09
CA ASN A 503 -3.03 -25.86 15.88
C ASN A 503 -2.61 -27.05 14.99
N ASP A 504 -1.72 -27.90 15.48
CA ASP A 504 -1.19 -29.07 14.75
C ASP A 504 -1.98 -30.37 14.98
N ASP A 505 -3.07 -30.29 15.75
CA ASP A 505 -3.99 -31.43 15.94
C ASP A 505 -4.52 -31.95 14.59
N LYS A 506 -4.63 -33.28 14.49
CA LYS A 506 -4.96 -33.94 13.22
C LYS A 506 -6.45 -33.99 12.93
N SER A 507 -7.28 -34.15 13.96
CA SER A 507 -8.71 -34.40 13.81
C SER A 507 -9.52 -33.49 14.71
N PHE A 508 -10.55 -32.87 14.15
CA PHE A 508 -11.50 -32.00 14.82
C PHE A 508 -12.91 -32.53 14.53
N GLY A 509 -13.78 -32.50 15.53
CA GLY A 509 -15.16 -32.95 15.36
C GLY A 509 -16.07 -32.17 16.28
N GLY A 510 -17.23 -31.79 15.77
CA GLY A 510 -18.14 -30.94 16.52
C GLY A 510 -19.54 -30.93 15.91
N ILE A 511 -20.43 -30.26 16.61
CA ILE A 511 -21.79 -30.02 16.17
C ILE A 511 -21.94 -28.53 15.91
N VAL A 512 -22.46 -28.18 14.74
CA VAL A 512 -22.90 -26.83 14.41
C VAL A 512 -24.35 -26.68 14.82
N ASP A 513 -24.57 -26.04 15.97
CA ASP A 513 -25.90 -25.70 16.46
C ASP A 513 -26.40 -24.42 15.78
N CYS A 514 -27.45 -24.57 14.96
CA CYS A 514 -28.21 -23.44 14.43
C CYS A 514 -29.57 -23.36 15.14
N ILE A 515 -30.29 -22.25 14.95
CA ILE A 515 -31.51 -21.94 15.74
C ILE A 515 -32.53 -23.10 15.77
N ASN A 516 -32.69 -23.81 14.64
CA ASN A 516 -33.71 -24.86 14.47
C ASN A 516 -33.14 -26.24 14.07
N CYS A 517 -31.81 -26.41 14.00
CA CYS A 517 -31.19 -27.64 13.55
C CYS A 517 -29.79 -27.80 14.14
N SER A 518 -29.27 -29.02 14.12
CA SER A 518 -27.85 -29.27 14.36
C SER A 518 -27.28 -30.00 13.15
N ARG A 519 -26.04 -29.67 12.79
CA ARG A 519 -25.27 -30.35 11.75
C ARG A 519 -24.01 -30.92 12.39
N LEU A 520 -23.80 -32.22 12.28
CA LEU A 520 -22.56 -32.85 12.71
C LEU A 520 -21.49 -32.66 11.62
N TYR A 521 -20.26 -32.38 12.04
CA TYR A 521 -19.12 -32.31 11.15
C TYR A 521 -17.88 -32.97 11.73
N HIS A 522 -17.01 -33.43 10.84
CA HIS A 522 -15.72 -33.99 11.15
C HIS A 522 -14.70 -33.45 10.15
N ALA A 523 -13.58 -32.95 10.65
CA ALA A 523 -12.50 -32.37 9.87
C ALA A 523 -11.18 -33.10 10.21
N GLU A 524 -10.48 -33.58 9.21
CA GLU A 524 -9.22 -34.31 9.34
C GLU A 524 -8.16 -33.71 8.43
N LYS A 525 -7.01 -33.33 9.01
CA LYS A 525 -5.86 -32.82 8.27
C LYS A 525 -5.14 -33.96 7.56
N ILE A 526 -4.87 -33.76 6.28
CA ILE A 526 -4.15 -34.74 5.47
C ILE A 526 -2.65 -34.63 5.78
N SER A 527 -2.02 -35.75 6.14
CA SER A 527 -0.59 -35.78 6.47
C SER A 527 0.27 -35.40 5.26
N ASN A 528 1.37 -34.67 5.51
CA ASN A 528 2.35 -34.22 4.50
C ASN A 528 1.79 -33.25 3.45
N THR A 529 0.68 -32.57 3.72
CA THR A 529 0.11 -31.50 2.85
C THR A 529 -0.44 -30.36 3.70
N ASN A 530 -0.84 -29.25 3.06
CA ASN A 530 -1.61 -28.16 3.67
C ASN A 530 -3.13 -28.34 3.53
N LEU A 531 -3.61 -29.57 3.32
CA LEU A 531 -5.03 -29.85 3.07
C LEU A 531 -5.77 -30.31 4.32
N VAL A 532 -7.02 -29.89 4.44
CA VAL A 532 -7.97 -30.46 5.39
C VAL A 532 -9.16 -31.04 4.65
N PHE A 533 -9.51 -32.28 5.00
CA PHE A 533 -10.71 -32.95 4.53
C PHE A 533 -11.83 -32.74 5.55
N ILE A 534 -12.98 -32.28 5.08
CA ILE A 534 -14.14 -32.00 5.94
C ILE A 534 -15.34 -32.76 5.40
N ILE A 535 -15.99 -33.50 6.28
CA ILE A 535 -17.28 -34.14 6.04
C ILE A 535 -18.31 -33.57 7.01
N SER A 536 -19.45 -33.15 6.48
CA SER A 536 -20.52 -32.55 7.27
C SER A 536 -21.89 -32.99 6.78
N ASP A 537 -22.89 -32.88 7.65
CA ASP A 537 -24.28 -32.97 7.22
C ASP A 537 -24.58 -31.88 6.20
N SER A 538 -25.38 -32.24 5.19
CA SER A 538 -25.72 -31.38 4.06
C SER A 538 -26.34 -30.04 4.47
N GLN A 539 -25.87 -28.95 3.85
CA GLN A 539 -26.46 -27.61 4.05
C GLN A 539 -27.95 -27.55 3.67
N LEU A 540 -28.42 -28.44 2.78
CA LEU A 540 -29.83 -28.49 2.37
C LEU A 540 -30.75 -28.96 3.51
N LEU A 541 -30.24 -29.76 4.44
CA LEU A 541 -30.99 -30.23 5.60
C LEU A 541 -31.25 -29.09 6.60
N CYS A 542 -30.40 -28.05 6.58
CA CYS A 542 -30.59 -26.89 7.43
C CYS A 542 -30.15 -25.57 6.79
N ARG A 543 -31.17 -24.81 6.34
CA ARG A 543 -31.00 -23.49 5.71
C ARG A 543 -31.02 -22.31 6.69
N SER A 544 -31.23 -22.56 7.99
CA SER A 544 -31.45 -21.52 9.01
C SER A 544 -30.18 -21.17 9.81
N CYS A 545 -28.99 -21.52 9.31
CA CYS A 545 -27.73 -21.12 9.90
C CYS A 545 -27.37 -19.69 9.50
N ASP A 546 -26.58 -19.00 10.34
CA ASP A 546 -26.25 -17.57 10.23
C ASP A 546 -25.97 -17.13 8.78
N PRO A 547 -26.68 -16.12 8.25
CA PRO A 547 -26.57 -15.75 6.84
C PRO A 547 -25.41 -14.80 6.56
N LYS A 548 -24.69 -14.30 7.58
CA LYS A 548 -23.65 -13.28 7.35
C LYS A 548 -22.38 -13.95 6.79
N PRO A 549 -22.07 -13.74 5.49
CA PRO A 549 -20.91 -14.34 4.87
C PRO A 549 -19.64 -13.83 5.56
N LEU A 550 -18.68 -14.73 5.74
CA LEU A 550 -17.30 -14.34 6.06
C LEU A 550 -16.59 -14.17 4.72
N MET A 551 -16.12 -12.96 4.44
CA MET A 551 -15.39 -12.67 3.21
C MET A 551 -13.91 -12.59 3.53
N GLN A 552 -13.10 -13.16 2.64
CA GLN A 552 -11.65 -13.00 2.64
C GLN A 552 -11.28 -12.20 1.40
N ALA A 553 -11.48 -10.89 1.49
CA ALA A 553 -11.22 -9.93 0.42
C ALA A 553 -10.75 -8.61 1.02
N GLU A 554 -10.02 -7.83 0.21
CA GLU A 554 -9.75 -6.43 0.52
C GLU A 554 -11.06 -5.68 0.65
N LYS A 555 -11.29 -5.12 1.83
CA LYS A 555 -12.48 -4.32 2.10
C LYS A 555 -12.05 -2.89 2.43
N PRO A 556 -12.59 -1.86 1.76
CA PRO A 556 -12.39 -0.48 2.17
C PRO A 556 -12.77 -0.30 3.65
N ASP A 557 -11.88 0.31 4.41
CA ASP A 557 -12.07 0.59 5.83
C ASP A 557 -11.42 1.93 6.19
N GLU A 558 -11.92 2.60 7.23
CA GLU A 558 -11.33 3.87 7.70
C GLU A 558 -10.03 3.65 8.50
N GLY A 559 -9.65 2.40 8.72
CA GLY A 559 -8.46 2.00 9.47
C GLY A 559 -8.64 2.08 10.98
N PRO A 560 -7.56 1.86 11.75
CA PRO A 560 -7.60 1.98 13.20
C PRO A 560 -7.85 3.44 13.61
N ASN A 561 -8.64 3.64 14.68
CA ASN A 561 -9.02 4.98 15.12
C ASN A 561 -7.77 5.80 15.54
N PRO A 562 -7.45 6.91 14.85
CA PRO A 562 -6.26 7.69 15.14
C PRO A 562 -6.28 8.32 16.54
N CYS A 563 -7.48 8.61 17.07
CA CYS A 563 -7.65 9.16 18.42
C CYS A 563 -7.26 8.18 19.53
N GLU A 564 -7.29 6.88 19.25
CA GLU A 564 -6.86 5.85 20.19
C GLU A 564 -5.36 5.58 20.07
N MET A 565 -4.85 5.50 18.84
CA MET A 565 -3.43 5.31 18.56
C MET A 565 -2.56 6.41 19.17
N VAL A 566 -3.01 7.67 19.14
CA VAL A 566 -2.24 8.79 19.70
C VAL A 566 -2.12 8.76 21.23
N LYS A 567 -2.97 8.03 21.94
CA LYS A 567 -2.86 7.88 23.40
C LYS A 567 -1.65 7.05 23.80
N GLN A 568 -1.26 6.10 22.94
CA GLN A 568 -0.07 5.26 23.09
C GLN A 568 0.69 5.24 21.76
N PRO A 569 1.38 6.35 21.42
CA PRO A 569 2.05 6.46 20.14
C PRO A 569 3.24 5.51 20.07
N ARG A 570 3.54 5.04 18.86
CA ARG A 570 4.76 4.27 18.57
C ARG A 570 6.00 5.08 18.95
N TYR A 571 7.05 4.39 19.39
CA TYR A 571 8.33 5.02 19.73
C TYR A 571 8.95 5.69 18.50
N ARG A 572 9.48 6.90 18.68
CA ARG A 572 10.15 7.71 17.67
C ARG A 572 11.30 8.48 18.33
N LYS A 573 12.35 8.75 17.56
CA LYS A 573 13.47 9.60 17.98
C LYS A 573 13.46 10.88 17.15
N GLY A 574 13.38 12.02 17.83
CA GLY A 574 13.46 13.32 17.17
C GLY A 574 14.90 13.70 16.80
N PRO A 575 15.09 14.80 16.04
CA PRO A 575 16.42 15.31 15.73
C PRO A 575 17.20 15.71 16.98
N ASP A 576 18.51 15.43 17.00
CA ASP A 576 19.39 15.77 18.14
C ASP A 576 19.64 17.28 18.28
N VAL A 577 19.54 18.03 17.18
CA VAL A 577 19.84 19.48 17.14
C VAL A 577 18.57 20.26 16.78
N CYS A 578 18.20 21.18 17.66
CA CYS A 578 17.18 22.21 17.42
C CYS A 578 17.87 23.58 17.32
N PHE A 579 17.50 24.39 16.32
CA PHE A 579 17.98 25.76 16.18
C PHE A 579 16.84 26.74 16.45
N ASP A 580 16.74 27.19 17.70
CA ASP A 580 15.75 28.14 18.17
C ASP A 580 16.39 29.26 19.02
N GLU A 581 15.63 30.33 19.25
CA GLU A 581 15.89 31.42 20.19
C GLU A 581 17.35 31.94 20.24
N ALA A 582 17.79 32.61 19.18
CA ALA A 582 19.11 33.24 19.19
C ALA A 582 19.07 34.61 19.91
N LYS A 583 19.95 34.82 20.89
CA LYS A 583 20.03 36.11 21.64
C LYS A 583 20.27 37.36 20.77
N GLN A 584 20.75 37.17 19.54
CA GLN A 584 21.05 38.22 18.57
C GLN A 584 20.00 38.31 17.44
N GLU A 585 18.91 37.56 17.56
CA GLU A 585 17.80 37.57 16.61
C GLU A 585 17.16 38.96 16.52
N ASP A 586 16.82 39.36 15.31
CA ASP A 586 16.10 40.59 15.07
C ASP A 586 14.60 40.35 15.24
N SER A 587 14.08 40.77 16.38
CA SER A 587 12.67 40.62 16.71
C SER A 587 11.83 41.85 16.41
N ALA A 588 12.43 42.89 15.80
CA ALA A 588 11.74 44.16 15.55
C ALA A 588 10.86 44.15 14.29
N ASP A 589 11.12 43.22 13.37
CA ASP A 589 10.39 43.12 12.11
C ASP A 589 9.15 42.23 12.26
N CYS A 590 7.98 42.88 12.32
CA CYS A 590 6.68 42.26 12.42
C CYS A 590 5.73 42.90 11.38
N GLY A 591 5.67 42.32 10.17
CA GLY A 591 4.68 42.62 9.11
C GLY A 591 4.24 44.08 9.02
N GLY A 592 4.99 44.90 8.27
CA GLY A 592 4.66 46.31 8.09
C GLY A 592 3.25 46.50 7.54
N VAL A 593 2.35 47.07 8.34
CA VAL A 593 1.06 47.57 7.86
C VAL A 593 1.36 48.66 6.85
N SER A 594 1.17 48.36 5.57
CA SER A 594 1.16 49.37 4.50
C SER A 594 -0.14 50.18 4.61
N GLY A 595 -0.30 50.91 5.72
CA GLY A 595 -1.31 51.93 5.82
C GLY A 595 -0.91 53.01 4.82
N LEU A 596 -1.66 53.14 3.73
CA LEU A 596 -1.64 54.33 2.88
C LEU A 596 -1.99 55.52 3.78
N SER A 597 -1.01 56.12 4.45
CA SER A 597 -1.20 57.41 5.09
C SER A 597 -1.34 58.43 3.96
N PRO A 598 -2.53 59.00 3.71
CA PRO A 598 -2.64 60.04 2.70
C PRO A 598 -1.71 61.17 3.11
N SER A 599 -0.91 61.68 2.16
CA SER A 599 0.01 62.77 2.46
C SER A 599 -0.80 63.93 3.02
N LEU A 600 -0.37 64.49 4.16
CA LEU A 600 -1.06 65.57 4.84
C LEU A 600 -1.26 66.78 3.90
N TRP A 601 -0.31 66.98 2.98
CA TRP A 601 -0.36 67.99 1.91
C TRP A 601 -1.43 67.71 0.85
N SER A 602 -1.66 66.45 0.50
CA SER A 602 -2.75 66.06 -0.42
C SER A 602 -4.12 66.30 0.22
N MET A 603 -4.28 65.99 1.51
CA MET A 603 -5.52 66.25 2.25
C MET A 603 -5.80 67.75 2.40
N VAL A 604 -4.78 68.54 2.75
CA VAL A 604 -4.87 70.00 2.83
C VAL A 604 -5.15 70.62 1.45
N GLY A 605 -4.52 70.10 0.39
CA GLY A 605 -4.79 70.54 -0.98
C GLY A 605 -6.23 70.29 -1.41
N ILE A 606 -6.78 69.11 -1.11
CA ILE A 606 -8.18 68.78 -1.39
C ILE A 606 -9.14 69.64 -0.57
N GLN A 607 -8.84 69.92 0.70
CA GLN A 607 -9.63 70.83 1.53
C GLN A 607 -9.61 72.27 1.02
N LEU A 608 -8.46 72.77 0.54
CA LEU A 608 -8.35 74.09 -0.07
C LEU A 608 -9.14 74.20 -1.39
N VAL A 609 -9.11 73.15 -2.22
CA VAL A 609 -9.92 73.08 -3.46
C VAL A 609 -11.42 73.04 -3.14
N LEU A 610 -11.83 72.27 -2.13
CA LEU A 610 -13.22 72.23 -1.65
C LEU A 610 -13.67 73.58 -1.07
N LEU A 611 -12.82 74.25 -0.30
CA LEU A 611 -13.08 75.61 0.21
C LEU A 611 -13.20 76.62 -0.94
N TRP A 612 -12.35 76.51 -1.97
CA TRP A 612 -12.41 77.37 -3.15
C TRP A 612 -13.72 77.16 -3.91
N LEU A 613 -14.11 75.91 -4.15
CA LEU A 613 -15.38 75.55 -4.82
C LEU A 613 -16.62 76.02 -4.03
N LEU A 614 -16.59 75.95 -2.69
CA LEU A 614 -17.68 76.44 -1.83
C LEU A 614 -17.73 77.96 -1.71
N SER A 615 -16.59 78.64 -1.84
CA SER A 615 -16.49 80.11 -1.81
C SER A 615 -16.81 80.79 -3.16
N GLY A 616 -16.86 80.03 -4.26
CA GLY A 616 -17.01 80.54 -5.62
C GLY A 616 -18.44 80.67 -6.14
N SER A 617 -19.48 80.39 -5.35
CA SER A 617 -20.88 80.50 -5.82
C SER A 617 -21.79 81.20 -4.81
N ARG A 618 -21.67 82.52 -4.73
CA ARG A 618 -22.78 83.43 -4.37
C ARG A 618 -22.40 84.89 -4.63
N HIS A 619 -22.79 85.40 -5.81
CA HIS A 619 -23.17 86.77 -6.20
C HIS A 619 -23.32 86.68 -7.74
N GLY A 620 -24.45 86.86 -8.41
CA GLY A 620 -25.76 87.43 -8.09
C GLY A 620 -26.20 88.16 -9.36
N GLN A 621 -27.28 87.72 -10.01
CA GLN A 621 -28.06 88.54 -10.95
C GLN A 621 -29.52 88.11 -10.86
N LEU A 622 -30.29 88.97 -10.19
CA LEU A 622 -31.67 89.31 -10.52
C LEU A 622 -31.62 90.25 -11.74
#